data_AF-A0A970W206-F1
#
_entry.id   AF-A0A970W206-F1
#
_cell.length_a   1.000
_cell.length_b   1.000
_cell.length_c   1.000
_cell.angle_alpha   90.00
_cell.angle_beta   90.00
_cell.angle_gamma   90.00
#
_symmetry.space_group_name_H-M   'P 1'
#
loop_
_entity.id
_entity.type
_entity.pdbx_description
1 polymer ?
#
loop_
_entity_poly.entity_id
_entity_poly.type
_entity_poly.pdbx_seq_one_letter_code
_entity_poly.pdbx_strand_id
1 'polypeptide(L)'
;VTVIGVDVYGFPSSDSDFDLRGAFVQPSIEAAGPESPSDTLTRLCLVDGLDMDLVLHEIGKYVGMLAQGNGSILEEILSPLVLMGEETLAPLRELARGCITRRLYHHYNGFSRAQIAKLRDKDPKHIKTLLYIYRVLMTGIHVLETGELECNIRTLAERFPVEPLPDLISAKTEERSLLEAWDWPWHQRAIKGLQSRLSRAYKYSPLPNRPTVLGELSEYLARVRLAR
;
A
#
# COMPACT_ATOMS: atom_id res chain seq x y z
N VAL A 1 -3.39 11.83 -8.23
CA VAL A 1 -2.83 11.82 -6.87
C VAL A 1 -3.94 11.43 -5.91
N THR A 2 -3.67 10.45 -5.09
CA THR A 2 -4.56 9.92 -4.06
C THR A 2 -3.93 10.14 -2.69
N VAL A 3 -4.78 10.20 -1.68
CA VAL A 3 -4.34 10.12 -0.27
C VAL A 3 -4.30 8.64 0.10
N ILE A 4 -3.21 8.20 0.71
CA ILE A 4 -3.08 6.88 1.33
C ILE A 4 -2.64 7.07 2.78
N GLY A 5 -2.17 6.02 3.46
CA GLY A 5 -1.64 6.15 4.81
C GLY A 5 -2.68 5.85 5.87
N VAL A 6 -2.47 6.41 7.06
CA VAL A 6 -3.24 6.07 8.27
C VAL A 6 -4.74 6.34 8.13
N ASP A 7 -5.13 7.32 7.31
CA ASP A 7 -6.52 7.66 7.01
C ASP A 7 -7.24 6.56 6.24
N VAL A 8 -6.54 5.87 5.34
CA VAL A 8 -7.07 4.73 4.59
C VAL A 8 -6.88 3.43 5.36
N TYR A 9 -5.80 3.30 6.13
CA TYR A 9 -5.45 2.06 6.84
C TYR A 9 -6.26 1.84 8.13
N GLY A 10 -7.05 2.82 8.59
CA GLY A 10 -8.01 2.64 9.69
C GLY A 10 -7.45 2.89 11.08
N PHE A 11 -6.31 3.58 11.22
CA PHE A 11 -5.76 4.00 12.51
C PHE A 11 -5.21 5.44 12.42
N PRO A 12 -6.07 6.42 12.10
CA PRO A 12 -5.67 7.80 11.96
C PRO A 12 -5.07 8.32 13.26
N SER A 13 -4.13 9.25 13.12
CA SER A 13 -3.46 9.91 14.23
C SER A 13 -3.15 11.34 13.83
N SER A 14 -3.38 12.26 14.75
CA SER A 14 -3.15 13.71 14.63
C SER A 14 -1.70 14.08 14.27
N ASP A 15 -0.75 13.22 14.65
CA ASP A 15 0.70 13.36 14.42
C ASP A 15 1.18 12.79 13.08
N SER A 16 0.29 12.40 12.17
CA SER A 16 0.67 11.68 10.95
C SER A 16 0.59 12.55 9.70
N ASP A 17 1.68 12.52 8.94
CA ASP A 17 1.78 13.15 7.62
C ASP A 17 0.68 12.65 6.66
N PHE A 18 0.24 13.52 5.76
CA PHE A 18 -0.60 13.13 4.63
C PHE A 18 0.27 12.45 3.56
N ASP A 19 0.11 11.14 3.43
CA ASP A 19 0.75 10.37 2.37
C ASP A 19 0.06 10.64 1.03
N LEU A 20 0.60 11.57 0.24
CA LEU A 20 0.16 11.85 -1.13
C LEU A 20 0.93 10.97 -2.11
N ARG A 21 0.20 10.21 -2.91
CA ARG A 21 0.79 9.25 -3.86
C ARG A 21 0.16 9.35 -5.25
N GLY A 22 0.89 8.95 -6.28
CA GLY A 22 0.31 8.82 -7.61
C GLY A 22 1.34 8.91 -8.72
N ALA A 23 0.91 9.47 -9.84
CA ALA A 23 1.72 9.55 -11.05
C ALA A 23 1.69 10.91 -11.72
N PHE A 24 2.73 11.19 -12.50
CA PHE A 24 2.81 12.31 -13.44
C PHE A 24 3.09 11.79 -14.86
N VAL A 25 2.73 12.60 -15.86
CA VAL A 25 3.01 12.30 -17.27
C VAL A 25 4.11 13.24 -17.73
N GLN A 26 5.23 12.68 -18.16
CA GLN A 26 6.31 13.44 -18.76
C GLN A 26 6.00 13.70 -20.25
N PRO A 27 6.21 14.92 -20.77
CA PRO A 27 6.15 15.19 -22.20
C PRO A 27 7.06 14.26 -22.98
N SER A 28 6.57 13.75 -24.12
CA SER A 28 7.25 12.75 -24.95
C SER A 28 8.62 13.20 -25.46
N ILE A 29 8.81 14.50 -25.69
CA ILE A 29 10.08 15.10 -26.14
C ILE A 29 11.17 15.01 -25.05
N GLU A 30 10.80 15.20 -23.78
CA GLU A 30 11.76 15.14 -22.66
C GLU A 30 12.15 13.70 -22.31
N ALA A 31 11.23 12.76 -22.45
CA ALA A 31 11.49 11.34 -22.21
C ALA A 31 12.46 10.71 -23.24
N ALA A 32 12.63 11.33 -24.41
CA ALA A 32 13.52 10.88 -25.48
C ALA A 32 14.91 11.58 -25.47
N GLY A 33 15.14 12.50 -24.51
CA GLY A 33 16.41 13.20 -24.36
C GLY A 33 17.55 12.30 -23.85
N PRO A 34 18.81 12.70 -24.08
CA PRO A 34 19.99 11.96 -23.62
C PRO A 34 20.14 11.94 -22.09
N GLU A 35 19.57 12.94 -21.40
CA GLU A 35 19.37 12.91 -19.97
C GLU A 35 17.94 12.42 -19.71
N SER A 36 17.79 11.23 -19.14
CA SER A 36 16.47 10.76 -18.71
C SER A 36 16.09 11.49 -17.41
N PRO A 37 15.07 12.35 -17.42
CA PRO A 37 14.52 12.94 -16.21
C PRO A 37 14.15 11.88 -15.15
N SER A 38 14.18 12.28 -13.88
CA SER A 38 13.86 11.37 -12.78
C SER A 38 12.48 10.76 -12.96
N ASP A 39 12.40 9.43 -12.93
CA ASP A 39 11.15 8.67 -13.03
C ASP A 39 10.29 8.75 -11.75
N THR A 40 10.79 9.45 -10.73
CA THR A 40 10.17 9.59 -9.40
C THR A 40 10.42 10.99 -8.85
N LEU A 41 9.37 11.63 -8.35
CA LEU A 41 9.41 12.91 -7.67
C LEU A 41 9.03 12.69 -6.20
N THR A 42 9.87 13.15 -5.29
CA THR A 42 9.59 13.14 -3.85
C THR A 42 9.70 14.55 -3.30
N ARG A 43 8.70 14.94 -2.49
CA ARG A 43 8.65 16.24 -1.81
C ARG A 43 8.02 16.05 -0.43
N LEU A 44 8.75 16.49 0.60
CA LEU A 44 8.18 16.75 1.92
C LEU A 44 7.87 18.25 1.98
N CYS A 45 6.64 18.62 2.31
CA CYS A 45 6.26 20.01 2.46
C CYS A 45 5.27 20.23 3.61
N LEU A 46 5.32 21.44 4.19
CA LEU A 46 4.36 21.92 5.17
C LEU A 46 3.39 22.86 4.46
N VAL A 47 2.11 22.51 4.41
CA VAL A 47 1.05 23.31 3.78
C VAL A 47 -0.02 23.62 4.82
N ASP A 48 -0.25 24.89 5.11
CA ASP A 48 -1.22 25.33 6.14
C ASP A 48 -1.05 24.64 7.50
N GLY A 49 0.21 24.33 7.86
CA GLY A 49 0.55 23.65 9.12
C GLY A 49 0.38 22.12 9.08
N LEU A 50 0.08 21.53 7.92
CA LEU A 50 -0.02 20.08 7.72
C LEU A 50 1.22 19.54 7.01
N ASP A 51 1.82 18.50 7.57
CA ASP A 51 2.93 17.78 6.93
C ASP A 51 2.40 16.91 5.78
N MET A 52 2.96 17.09 4.60
CA MET A 52 2.62 16.33 3.39
C MET A 52 3.85 15.62 2.86
N ASP A 53 3.73 14.30 2.68
CA ASP A 53 4.73 13.49 1.98
C ASP A 53 4.20 13.14 0.60
N LEU A 54 4.72 13.80 -0.44
CA LEU A 54 4.37 13.58 -1.83
C LEU A 54 5.38 12.67 -2.51
N VAL A 55 4.90 11.55 -3.06
CA VAL A 55 5.66 10.67 -3.94
C VAL A 55 4.87 10.43 -5.22
N LEU A 56 5.45 10.84 -6.36
CA LEU A 56 4.88 10.62 -7.68
C LEU A 56 5.83 9.83 -8.56
N HIS A 57 5.33 8.86 -9.31
CA HIS A 57 6.11 8.17 -10.33
C HIS A 57 5.71 8.62 -11.74
N GLU A 58 6.63 8.55 -12.70
CA GLU A 58 6.25 8.69 -14.10
C GLU A 58 5.23 7.59 -14.47
N ILE A 59 4.22 7.93 -15.29
CA ILE A 59 3.06 7.06 -15.52
C ILE A 59 3.43 5.67 -16.07
N GLY A 60 4.43 5.57 -16.94
CA GLY A 60 4.96 4.31 -17.46
C GLY A 60 5.59 3.46 -16.35
N LYS A 61 6.40 4.06 -15.48
CA LYS A 61 6.92 3.37 -14.27
C LYS A 61 5.80 2.93 -13.34
N TYR A 62 4.84 3.81 -13.07
CA TYR A 62 3.71 3.55 -12.18
C TYR A 62 2.89 2.35 -12.65
N VAL A 63 2.48 2.33 -13.93
CA VAL A 63 1.77 1.21 -14.55
C VAL A 63 2.64 -0.05 -14.62
N GLY A 64 3.94 0.09 -14.90
CA GLY A 64 4.89 -1.02 -14.91
C GLY A 64 4.99 -1.71 -13.53
N MET A 65 5.08 -0.93 -12.45
CA MET A 65 5.09 -1.42 -11.08
C MET A 65 3.77 -2.11 -10.72
N LEU A 66 2.63 -1.55 -11.11
CA LEU A 66 1.32 -2.20 -10.98
C LEU A 66 1.32 -3.59 -11.65
N ALA A 67 1.74 -3.66 -12.92
CA ALA A 67 1.78 -4.90 -13.69
C ALA A 67 2.75 -5.95 -13.10
N GLN A 68 3.75 -5.52 -12.34
CA GLN A 68 4.68 -6.39 -11.63
C GLN A 68 4.14 -6.89 -10.28
N GLY A 69 2.95 -6.47 -9.86
CA GLY A 69 2.34 -6.87 -8.59
C GLY A 69 2.87 -6.06 -7.40
N ASN A 70 3.19 -4.78 -7.60
CA ASN A 70 3.48 -3.87 -6.51
C ASN A 70 2.19 -3.50 -5.77
N GLY A 71 2.03 -4.02 -4.54
CA GLY A 71 0.86 -3.78 -3.71
C GLY A 71 0.67 -2.31 -3.34
N SER A 72 1.74 -1.53 -3.10
CA SER A 72 1.61 -0.10 -2.80
C SER A 72 0.94 0.65 -3.95
N ILE A 73 1.35 0.42 -5.20
CA ILE A 73 0.71 1.05 -6.36
C ILE A 73 -0.75 0.63 -6.51
N LEU A 74 -1.07 -0.63 -6.22
CA LEU A 74 -2.45 -1.11 -6.22
C LEU A 74 -3.28 -0.40 -5.14
N GLU A 75 -2.75 -0.26 -3.93
CA GLU A 75 -3.38 0.48 -2.81
C GLU A 75 -3.58 1.95 -3.14
N GLU A 76 -2.60 2.59 -3.78
CA GLU A 76 -2.68 3.98 -4.23
C GLU A 76 -3.77 4.17 -5.28
N ILE A 77 -3.80 3.34 -6.33
CA ILE A 77 -4.80 3.43 -7.40
C ILE A 77 -6.21 3.19 -6.86
N LEU A 78 -6.38 2.19 -5.99
CA LEU A 78 -7.68 1.80 -5.44
C LEU A 78 -8.07 2.59 -4.18
N SER A 79 -7.25 3.55 -3.74
CA SER A 79 -7.61 4.42 -2.62
C SER A 79 -8.95 5.11 -2.89
N PRO A 80 -9.86 5.19 -1.91
CA PRO A 80 -11.12 5.92 -2.06
C PRO A 80 -10.92 7.45 -2.02
N LEU A 81 -9.76 7.94 -1.57
CA LEU A 81 -9.48 9.36 -1.36
C LEU A 81 -8.67 9.93 -2.53
N VAL A 82 -9.35 10.66 -3.42
CA VAL A 82 -8.72 11.27 -4.60
C VAL A 82 -8.55 12.75 -4.40
N LEU A 83 -7.30 13.22 -4.53
CA LEU A 83 -6.99 14.63 -4.46
C LEU A 83 -7.07 15.30 -5.83
N MET A 84 -6.53 14.66 -6.88
CA MET A 84 -6.54 15.20 -8.25
C MET A 84 -6.33 14.12 -9.31
N GLY A 85 -6.78 14.41 -10.53
CA GLY A 85 -6.55 13.56 -11.72
C GLY A 85 -7.53 12.40 -11.88
N GLU A 86 -8.77 12.53 -11.38
CA GLU A 86 -9.80 11.48 -11.44
C GLU A 86 -10.06 10.98 -12.87
N GLU A 87 -10.10 11.89 -13.85
CA GLU A 87 -10.32 11.56 -15.27
C GLU A 87 -9.26 10.60 -15.85
N THR A 88 -8.02 10.68 -15.36
CA THR A 88 -6.92 9.80 -15.75
C THR A 88 -6.89 8.55 -14.87
N LEU A 89 -7.24 8.68 -13.58
CA LEU A 89 -7.23 7.58 -12.62
C LEU A 89 -8.38 6.57 -12.83
N ALA A 90 -9.58 7.03 -13.15
CA ALA A 90 -10.77 6.18 -13.25
C ALA A 90 -10.62 5.04 -14.27
N PRO A 91 -10.14 5.25 -15.51
CA PRO A 91 -9.86 4.15 -16.43
C PRO A 91 -8.78 3.20 -15.91
N LEU A 92 -7.75 3.71 -15.21
CA LEU A 92 -6.68 2.89 -14.65
C LEU A 92 -7.17 2.02 -13.48
N ARG A 93 -8.11 2.50 -12.67
CA ARG A 93 -8.72 1.73 -11.57
C ARG A 93 -9.42 0.47 -12.07
N GLU A 94 -10.17 0.58 -13.16
CA GLU A 94 -10.82 -0.57 -13.78
C GLU A 94 -9.80 -1.62 -14.23
N LEU A 95 -8.69 -1.17 -14.83
CA LEU A 95 -7.59 -2.05 -15.24
C LEU A 95 -6.84 -2.64 -14.05
N ALA A 96 -6.68 -1.89 -12.95
CA ALA A 96 -5.91 -2.34 -11.78
C ALA A 96 -6.46 -3.63 -11.16
N ARG A 97 -7.78 -3.87 -11.26
CA ARG A 97 -8.39 -5.14 -10.81
C ARG A 97 -7.83 -6.35 -11.60
N GLY A 98 -7.57 -6.18 -12.90
CA GLY A 98 -6.91 -7.18 -13.74
C GLY A 98 -5.42 -7.42 -13.42
N CYS A 99 -4.83 -6.60 -12.53
CA CYS A 99 -3.47 -6.76 -12.02
C CYS A 99 -3.41 -7.48 -10.66
N ILE A 100 -4.55 -7.83 -10.08
CA ILE A 100 -4.62 -8.62 -8.85
C ILE A 100 -4.20 -10.06 -9.18
N THR A 101 -2.98 -10.40 -8.78
CA THR A 101 -2.36 -11.69 -9.08
C THR A 101 -1.78 -12.31 -7.82
N ARG A 102 -1.53 -13.62 -7.84
CA ARG A 102 -0.85 -14.29 -6.72
C ARG A 102 0.56 -13.75 -6.43
N ARG A 103 1.15 -12.94 -7.33
CA ARG A 103 2.46 -12.29 -7.13
C ARG A 103 2.43 -11.20 -6.06
N LEU A 104 1.26 -10.65 -5.72
CA LEU A 104 1.10 -9.71 -4.60
C LEU A 104 1.65 -10.27 -3.28
N TYR A 105 1.69 -11.59 -3.12
CA TYR A 105 2.40 -12.26 -2.04
C TYR A 105 3.80 -11.70 -1.79
N HIS A 106 4.59 -11.52 -2.84
CA HIS A 106 5.99 -11.09 -2.69
C HIS A 106 6.08 -9.67 -2.13
N HIS A 107 5.17 -8.79 -2.54
CA HIS A 107 5.08 -7.43 -2.01
C HIS A 107 4.71 -7.45 -0.52
N TYR A 108 3.58 -8.06 -0.16
CA TYR A 108 3.09 -8.07 1.22
C TYR A 108 4.03 -8.82 2.18
N ASN A 109 4.59 -9.94 1.73
CA ASN A 109 5.59 -10.68 2.51
C ASN A 109 6.87 -9.85 2.71
N GLY A 110 7.40 -9.23 1.64
CA GLY A 110 8.56 -8.36 1.71
C GLY A 110 8.36 -7.17 2.64
N PHE A 111 7.23 -6.47 2.50
CA PHE A 111 6.85 -5.34 3.34
C PHE A 111 6.76 -5.75 4.81
N SER A 112 6.04 -6.84 5.12
CA SER A 112 5.90 -7.31 6.51
C SER A 112 7.25 -7.62 7.16
N ARG A 113 8.18 -8.25 6.42
CA ARG A 113 9.55 -8.53 6.89
C ARG A 113 10.33 -7.27 7.21
N ALA A 114 10.22 -6.24 6.37
CA ALA A 114 10.86 -4.94 6.61
C ALA A 114 10.30 -4.26 7.88
N GLN A 115 8.98 -4.30 8.09
CA GLN A 115 8.37 -3.74 9.31
C GLN A 115 8.72 -4.54 10.57
N ILE A 116 8.79 -5.87 10.48
CA ILE A 116 9.25 -6.72 11.60
C ILE A 116 10.70 -6.40 11.98
N ALA A 117 11.58 -6.23 10.99
CA ALA A 117 12.96 -5.81 11.24
C ALA A 117 13.01 -4.44 11.91
N LYS A 118 12.26 -3.46 11.38
CA LYS A 118 12.13 -2.12 11.96
C LYS A 118 11.61 -2.15 13.40
N LEU A 119 10.64 -3.03 13.70
CA LEU A 119 10.08 -3.16 15.05
C LEU A 119 11.08 -3.81 16.01
N ARG A 120 11.85 -4.80 15.57
CA ARG A 120 12.87 -5.47 16.39
C ARG A 120 13.90 -4.47 16.91
N ASP A 121 14.35 -3.57 16.04
CA ASP A 121 15.43 -2.62 16.32
C ASP A 121 14.98 -1.41 17.16
N LYS A 122 13.67 -1.28 17.45
CA LYS A 122 13.10 -0.23 18.32
C LYS A 122 12.98 -0.71 19.76
N ASP A 123 13.45 0.08 20.72
CA ASP A 123 13.23 -0.13 22.15
C ASP A 123 12.95 1.21 22.85
N PRO A 124 11.75 1.45 23.40
CA PRO A 124 10.58 0.57 23.43
C PRO A 124 9.95 0.29 22.05
N LYS A 125 9.18 -0.80 21.96
CA LYS A 125 8.48 -1.20 20.74
C LYS A 125 7.35 -0.20 20.43
N HIS A 126 7.13 0.12 19.16
CA HIS A 126 6.13 1.12 18.74
C HIS A 126 4.82 0.50 18.22
N ILE A 127 3.69 1.05 18.68
CA ILE A 127 2.33 0.63 18.27
C ILE A 127 2.12 0.82 16.76
N LYS A 128 2.50 1.97 16.20
CA LYS A 128 2.35 2.26 14.75
C LYS A 128 3.00 1.16 13.90
N THR A 129 4.26 0.82 14.17
CA THR A 129 4.96 -0.22 13.41
C THR A 129 4.29 -1.60 13.55
N LEU A 130 3.77 -1.94 14.73
CA LEU A 130 3.03 -3.18 14.95
C LEU A 130 1.71 -3.23 14.14
N LEU A 131 0.94 -2.14 14.13
CA LEU A 131 -0.28 -2.02 13.32
C LEU A 131 0.02 -2.18 11.82
N TYR A 132 1.12 -1.60 11.33
CA TYR A 132 1.56 -1.81 9.94
C TYR A 132 1.87 -3.28 9.64
N ILE A 133 2.52 -4.02 10.56
CA ILE A 133 2.78 -5.45 10.36
C ILE A 133 1.46 -6.22 10.22
N TYR A 134 0.51 -5.98 11.14
CA TYR A 134 -0.79 -6.63 11.10
C TYR A 134 -1.56 -6.33 9.82
N ARG A 135 -1.69 -5.04 9.49
CA ARG A 135 -2.40 -4.58 8.29
C ARG A 135 -1.85 -5.22 7.03
N VAL A 136 -0.53 -5.15 6.79
CA VAL A 136 0.11 -5.71 5.59
C VAL A 136 -0.08 -7.22 5.47
N LEU A 137 0.06 -7.96 6.58
CA LEU A 137 -0.14 -9.41 6.58
C LEU A 137 -1.60 -9.76 6.29
N MET A 138 -2.55 -9.07 6.93
CA MET A 138 -3.99 -9.29 6.76
C MET A 138 -4.45 -8.90 5.35
N THR A 139 -4.03 -7.76 4.82
CA THR A 139 -4.28 -7.33 3.43
C THR A 139 -3.76 -8.37 2.46
N GLY A 140 -2.50 -8.80 2.61
CA GLY A 140 -1.89 -9.80 1.75
C GLY A 140 -2.63 -11.14 1.77
N ILE A 141 -3.07 -11.60 2.95
CA ILE A 141 -3.89 -12.80 3.06
C ILE A 141 -5.25 -12.58 2.40
N HIS A 142 -5.89 -11.45 2.69
CA HIS A 142 -7.23 -11.15 2.23
C HIS A 142 -7.30 -11.16 0.71
N VAL A 143 -6.39 -10.44 0.05
CA VAL A 143 -6.34 -10.36 -1.42
C VAL A 143 -5.99 -11.68 -2.06
N LEU A 144 -5.07 -12.47 -1.50
CA LEU A 144 -4.71 -13.78 -2.06
C LEU A 144 -5.84 -14.81 -1.93
N GLU A 145 -6.67 -14.71 -0.89
CA GLU A 145 -7.79 -15.62 -0.66
C GLU A 145 -9.08 -15.20 -1.40
N THR A 146 -9.25 -13.92 -1.76
CA THR A 146 -10.53 -13.39 -2.31
C THR A 146 -10.42 -12.74 -3.69
N GLY A 147 -9.25 -12.22 -4.04
CA GLY A 147 -9.08 -11.33 -5.20
C GLY A 147 -9.55 -9.90 -4.98
N GLU A 148 -9.94 -9.53 -3.76
CA GLU A 148 -10.35 -8.17 -3.40
C GLU A 148 -9.26 -7.49 -2.57
N LEU A 149 -9.05 -6.19 -2.77
CA LEU A 149 -8.12 -5.43 -1.96
C LEU A 149 -8.87 -4.83 -0.76
N GLU A 150 -8.35 -5.06 0.44
CA GLU A 150 -8.77 -4.36 1.66
C GLU A 150 -7.53 -3.95 2.47
N CYS A 151 -7.45 -2.66 2.79
CA CYS A 151 -6.31 -2.02 3.45
C CYS A 151 -6.65 -1.48 4.84
N ASN A 152 -7.94 -1.29 5.13
CA ASN A 152 -8.44 -0.82 6.39
C ASN A 152 -8.36 -1.94 7.43
N ILE A 153 -7.52 -1.74 8.43
CA ILE A 153 -7.27 -2.74 9.47
C ILE A 153 -8.53 -3.05 10.29
N ARG A 154 -9.49 -2.13 10.39
CA ARG A 154 -10.74 -2.32 11.13
C ARG A 154 -11.65 -3.29 10.37
N THR A 155 -11.80 -3.11 9.07
CA THR A 155 -12.54 -4.06 8.22
C THR A 155 -11.86 -5.43 8.22
N LEU A 156 -10.51 -5.45 8.14
CA LEU A 156 -9.76 -6.71 8.21
C LEU A 156 -9.98 -7.43 9.55
N ALA A 157 -10.08 -6.71 10.67
CA ALA A 157 -10.28 -7.30 12.00
C ALA A 157 -11.52 -8.20 12.09
N GLU A 158 -12.56 -7.93 11.30
CA GLU A 158 -13.77 -8.77 11.23
C GLU A 158 -13.48 -10.20 10.73
N ARG A 159 -12.46 -10.35 9.87
CA ARG A 159 -12.02 -11.63 9.31
C ARG A 159 -10.81 -12.24 10.04
N PHE A 160 -10.05 -11.40 10.74
CA PHE A 160 -8.83 -11.78 11.45
C PHE A 160 -8.98 -11.47 12.94
N PRO A 161 -9.43 -12.43 13.76
CA PRO A 161 -9.57 -12.21 15.20
C PRO A 161 -8.18 -12.16 15.85
N VAL A 162 -7.59 -10.96 15.86
CA VAL A 162 -6.40 -10.62 16.63
C VAL A 162 -6.89 -9.87 17.85
N GLU A 163 -7.00 -10.57 18.97
CA GLU A 163 -7.61 -10.09 20.22
C GLU A 163 -7.15 -8.68 20.68
N PRO A 164 -5.84 -8.34 20.72
CA PRO A 164 -5.37 -7.00 21.10
C PRO A 164 -5.57 -5.91 20.03
N LEU A 165 -6.08 -6.23 18.84
CA LEU A 165 -6.10 -5.28 17.73
C LEU A 165 -6.99 -4.06 17.96
N PRO A 166 -8.24 -4.17 18.47
CA PRO A 166 -9.07 -3.01 18.80
C PRO A 166 -8.38 -2.07 19.80
N ASP A 167 -7.77 -2.64 20.84
CA ASP A 167 -7.07 -1.89 21.87
C ASP A 167 -5.82 -1.17 21.29
N LEU A 168 -5.07 -1.83 20.39
CA LEU A 168 -3.89 -1.22 19.75
C LEU A 168 -4.29 -0.03 18.88
N ILE A 169 -5.41 -0.17 18.17
CA ILE A 169 -5.97 0.89 17.34
C ILE A 169 -6.43 2.06 18.23
N SER A 170 -7.17 1.79 19.31
CA SER A 170 -7.60 2.82 20.27
C SER A 170 -6.39 3.55 20.87
N ALA A 171 -5.39 2.80 21.32
CA ALA A 171 -4.17 3.37 21.89
C ALA A 171 -3.44 4.29 20.90
N LYS A 172 -3.33 3.92 19.62
CA LYS A 172 -2.70 4.80 18.61
C LYS A 172 -3.53 6.04 18.32
N THR A 173 -4.86 5.93 18.28
CA THR A 173 -5.75 7.10 18.08
C THR A 173 -5.71 8.06 19.27
N GLU A 174 -5.46 7.56 20.49
CA GLU A 174 -5.17 8.36 21.70
C GLU A 174 -3.70 8.81 21.80
N GLU A 175 -2.96 8.83 20.67
CA GLU A 175 -1.56 9.27 20.57
C GLU A 175 -0.56 8.47 21.43
N ARG A 176 -0.94 7.30 21.95
CA ARG A 176 0.00 6.42 22.64
C ARG A 176 0.90 5.76 21.62
N SER A 177 2.21 5.90 21.82
CA SER A 177 3.21 5.47 20.84
C SER A 177 3.92 4.17 21.23
N LEU A 178 3.97 3.83 22.52
CA LEU A 178 4.81 2.78 23.09
C LEU A 178 4.02 1.54 23.54
N LEU A 179 4.62 0.36 23.38
CA LEU A 179 4.09 -0.95 23.74
C LEU A 179 4.44 -1.40 25.17
N GLU A 180 4.53 -0.48 26.13
CA GLU A 180 5.04 -0.77 27.49
C GLU A 180 4.15 -1.75 28.30
N ALA A 181 2.89 -1.93 27.90
CA ALA A 181 1.92 -2.79 28.57
C ALA A 181 1.53 -4.08 27.80
N TRP A 182 2.26 -4.45 26.73
CA TRP A 182 1.78 -5.46 25.77
C TRP A 182 2.72 -6.67 25.68
N ASP A 183 2.15 -7.89 25.73
CA ASP A 183 2.88 -9.17 25.67
C ASP A 183 3.54 -9.36 24.28
N TRP A 184 4.79 -8.89 24.16
CA TRP A 184 5.58 -9.05 22.94
C TRP A 184 5.72 -10.51 22.48
N PRO A 185 6.03 -11.50 23.36
CA PRO A 185 5.96 -12.92 23.01
C PRO A 185 4.63 -13.36 22.38
N TRP A 186 3.50 -12.85 22.86
CA TRP A 186 2.20 -13.10 22.23
C TRP A 186 2.13 -12.52 20.81
N HIS A 187 2.53 -11.26 20.61
CA HIS A 187 2.54 -10.63 19.30
C HIS A 187 3.45 -11.37 18.31
N GLN A 188 4.61 -11.86 18.76
CA GLN A 188 5.50 -12.67 17.94
C GLN A 188 4.81 -13.96 17.45
N ARG A 189 4.07 -14.65 18.33
CA ARG A 189 3.30 -15.85 17.95
C ARG A 189 2.18 -15.52 16.96
N ALA A 190 1.44 -14.44 17.19
CA ALA A 190 0.37 -13.98 16.31
C ALA A 190 0.90 -13.63 14.91
N ILE A 191 1.99 -12.85 14.83
CA ILE A 191 2.66 -12.49 13.58
C ILE A 191 3.12 -13.75 12.82
N LYS A 192 3.75 -14.71 13.51
CA LYS A 192 4.17 -15.98 12.90
C LYS A 192 2.99 -16.79 12.36
N GLY A 193 1.85 -16.79 13.07
CA GLY A 193 0.61 -17.39 12.60
C GLY A 193 0.10 -16.76 11.30
N LEU A 194 0.07 -15.44 11.23
CA LEU A 194 -0.32 -14.70 10.03
C LEU A 194 0.66 -14.91 8.86
N GLN A 195 1.97 -14.90 9.10
CA GLN A 195 2.97 -15.23 8.07
C GLN A 195 2.75 -16.64 7.50
N SER A 196 2.44 -17.61 8.37
CA SER A 196 2.13 -18.98 7.95
C SER A 196 0.85 -19.04 7.11
N ARG A 197 -0.19 -18.28 7.49
CA ARG A 197 -1.41 -18.16 6.69
C ARG A 197 -1.16 -17.48 5.35
N LEU A 198 -0.38 -16.41 5.31
CA LEU A 198 0.00 -15.71 4.06
C LEU A 198 0.70 -16.66 3.09
N SER A 199 1.64 -17.47 3.57
CA SER A 199 2.30 -18.50 2.76
C SER A 199 1.34 -19.57 2.24
N ARG A 200 0.34 -19.99 3.04
CA ARG A 200 -0.71 -20.91 2.58
C ARG A 200 -1.63 -20.26 1.55
N ALA A 201 -2.04 -19.01 1.78
CA ALA A 201 -2.86 -18.24 0.86
C ALA A 201 -2.17 -18.11 -0.51
N TYR A 202 -0.86 -17.84 -0.53
CA TYR A 202 -0.08 -17.84 -1.78
C TYR A 202 -0.06 -19.20 -2.48
N LYS A 203 0.15 -20.28 -1.73
CA LYS A 203 0.21 -21.65 -2.28
C LYS A 203 -1.11 -22.10 -2.92
N TYR A 204 -2.23 -21.73 -2.31
CA TYR A 204 -3.57 -22.18 -2.72
C TYR A 204 -4.44 -21.06 -3.32
N SER A 205 -3.84 -19.92 -3.69
CA SER A 205 -4.57 -18.79 -4.25
C SER A 205 -5.22 -19.18 -5.58
N PRO A 206 -6.49 -18.82 -5.82
CA PRO A 206 -7.14 -18.99 -7.12
C PRO A 206 -6.66 -17.96 -8.15
N LEU A 207 -5.88 -16.96 -7.73
CA LEU A 207 -5.50 -15.85 -8.58
C LEU A 207 -4.54 -16.24 -9.70
N PRO A 208 -4.64 -15.58 -10.87
CA PRO A 208 -3.67 -15.77 -11.94
C PRO A 208 -2.27 -15.35 -11.48
N ASN A 209 -1.23 -15.85 -12.16
CA ASN A 209 0.14 -15.43 -11.86
C ASN A 209 0.72 -14.38 -12.81
N ARG A 210 -0.08 -13.88 -13.74
CA ARG A 210 0.23 -12.69 -14.54
C ARG A 210 -1.04 -11.85 -14.65
N PRO A 211 -0.93 -10.52 -14.80
CA PRO A 211 -2.08 -9.67 -15.06
C PRO A 211 -2.83 -10.12 -16.32
N THR A 212 -4.15 -9.97 -16.32
CA THR A 212 -5.01 -10.33 -17.46
C THR A 212 -5.23 -9.18 -18.43
N VAL A 213 -4.72 -7.99 -18.14
CA VAL A 213 -5.02 -6.72 -18.84
C VAL A 213 -3.77 -6.02 -19.40
N LEU A 214 -2.70 -6.75 -19.69
CA LEU A 214 -1.42 -6.15 -20.13
C LEU A 214 -1.55 -5.37 -21.46
N GLY A 215 -2.42 -5.83 -22.37
CA GLY A 215 -2.68 -5.12 -23.63
C GLY A 215 -3.39 -3.79 -23.37
N GLU A 216 -4.44 -3.82 -22.57
CA GLU A 216 -5.27 -2.68 -22.20
C GLU A 216 -4.49 -1.63 -21.40
N LEU A 217 -3.56 -2.06 -20.53
CA LEU A 217 -2.61 -1.16 -19.87
C LEU A 217 -1.68 -0.46 -20.87
N SER A 218 -1.23 -1.16 -21.91
CA SER A 218 -0.37 -0.59 -22.94
C SER A 218 -1.12 0.45 -23.77
N GLU A 219 -2.37 0.16 -24.14
CA GLU A 219 -3.25 1.12 -24.82
C GLU A 219 -3.57 2.33 -23.94
N TYR A 220 -3.86 2.11 -22.65
CA TYR A 220 -4.07 3.17 -21.68
C TYR A 220 -2.85 4.11 -21.61
N LEU A 221 -1.64 3.57 -21.48
CA LEU A 221 -0.41 4.36 -21.46
C LEU A 221 -0.22 5.17 -22.75
N ALA A 222 -0.47 4.58 -23.91
CA ALA A 222 -0.38 5.28 -25.19
C ALA A 222 -1.36 6.46 -25.25
N ARG A 223 -2.63 6.25 -24.86
CA ARG A 223 -3.64 7.32 -24.84
C ARG A 223 -3.26 8.47 -23.90
N VAL A 224 -2.81 8.15 -22.68
CA VAL A 224 -2.42 9.17 -21.69
C VAL A 224 -1.23 10.01 -22.19
N ARG A 225 -0.26 9.37 -22.85
CA ARG A 225 0.91 10.08 -23.41
C ARG A 225 0.57 10.94 -24.61
N LEU A 226 -0.34 10.51 -25.48
CA LEU A 226 -0.74 11.27 -26.67
C LEU A 226 -1.61 12.49 -26.35
N ALA A 227 -2.21 12.54 -25.15
CA ALA A 227 -3.04 13.66 -24.70
C ALA A 227 -2.23 14.81 -24.05
N ARG A 228 -0.90 14.72 -24.00
CA ARG A 228 0.02 15.67 -23.36
C ARG A 228 1.14 16.07 -24.30
#